data_AF-A0A529ZDG6-F1
#
_entry.id   AF-A0A529ZDG6-F1
#
_cell.length_a   1.000
_cell.length_b   1.000
_cell.length_c   1.000
_cell.angle_alpha   90.00
_cell.angle_beta   90.00
_cell.angle_gamma   90.00
#
_symmetry.space_group_name_H-M   'P 1'
#
loop_
_entity.id
_entity.type
_entity.pdbx_description
1 polymer ?
#
loop_
_entity_poly.entity_id
_entity_poly.type
_entity_poly.pdbx_seq_one_letter_code
_entity_poly.pdbx_strand_id
1 'polypeptide(L)'
;PGLAIIDASWYLPAQKRDARTEYDAAHIPGARFLDQDAVSDPDSKLPHTLASPQHFAQYVGAMGVTADDTIVIYDGPGLFSAPRAWWMFRVMGVFQVYILNGGIDR
;
A
#
# COMPACT_ATOMS: atom_id res chain seq x y z
N PRO A 1 -5.52 7.08 17.48
CA PRO A 1 -6.37 6.25 16.59
C PRO A 1 -7.13 7.13 15.58
N GLY A 2 -6.69 7.09 14.32
CA GLY A 2 -7.37 7.72 13.18
C GLY A 2 -7.77 6.71 12.11
N LEU A 3 -8.23 7.22 10.97
CA LEU A 3 -8.45 6.46 9.73
C LEU A 3 -7.29 6.75 8.79
N ALA A 4 -6.61 5.72 8.31
CA ALA A 4 -5.58 5.81 7.28
C ALA A 4 -6.08 5.10 6.00
N ILE A 5 -6.27 5.85 4.92
CA ILE A 5 -6.65 5.30 3.62
C ILE A 5 -5.37 5.17 2.79
N ILE A 6 -5.08 3.97 2.30
CA ILE A 6 -3.87 3.67 1.54
C ILE A 6 -4.24 3.25 0.13
N ASP A 7 -3.72 3.96 -0.85
CA ASP A 7 -3.66 3.48 -2.23
C ASP A 7 -2.38 2.63 -2.38
N ALA A 8 -2.55 1.34 -2.64
CA ALA A 8 -1.47 0.39 -2.88
C ALA A 8 -1.42 -0.06 -4.34
N SER A 9 -1.89 0.79 -5.26
CA SER A 9 -1.88 0.51 -6.70
C SER A 9 -0.46 0.25 -7.19
N TRP A 10 -0.32 -0.86 -7.88
CA TRP A 10 0.89 -1.26 -8.58
C TRP A 10 0.49 -2.07 -9.81
N TYR A 11 1.19 -1.88 -10.92
CA TYR A 11 0.84 -2.49 -12.20
C TYR A 11 2.04 -3.21 -12.80
N LEU A 12 1.78 -4.33 -13.49
CA LEU A 12 2.80 -5.01 -14.27
C LEU A 12 3.29 -4.10 -15.41
N PRO A 13 4.59 -4.14 -15.76
CA PRO A 13 5.13 -3.31 -16.85
C PRO A 13 4.36 -3.43 -18.18
N ALA A 14 3.81 -4.62 -18.48
CA ALA A 14 3.03 -4.89 -19.68
C ALA A 14 1.73 -4.08 -19.77
N GLN A 15 1.18 -3.63 -18.64
CA GLN A 15 -0.03 -2.81 -18.59
C GLN A 15 0.24 -1.36 -19.03
N LYS A 16 1.50 -0.91 -19.02
CA LYS A 16 1.92 0.46 -19.39
C LYS A 16 1.13 1.55 -18.66
N ARG A 17 0.90 1.34 -17.36
CA ARG A 17 0.23 2.27 -16.47
C ARG A 17 1.21 2.74 -15.39
N ASP A 18 0.99 3.95 -14.90
CA ASP A 18 1.76 4.55 -13.83
C ASP A 18 0.83 4.82 -12.65
N ALA A 19 0.96 3.99 -11.61
CA ALA A 19 0.11 4.07 -10.43
C ALA A 19 0.26 5.39 -9.68
N ARG A 20 1.46 5.97 -9.67
CA ARG A 20 1.70 7.26 -8.99
C ARG A 20 1.03 8.39 -9.76
N THR A 21 1.20 8.42 -11.08
CA THR A 21 0.56 9.43 -11.92
C THR A 21 -0.98 9.35 -11.83
N GLU A 22 -1.54 8.14 -11.77
CA GLU A 22 -2.98 7.95 -11.60
C GLU A 22 -3.49 8.38 -10.23
N TYR A 23 -2.78 8.02 -9.16
CA TYR A 23 -3.05 8.50 -7.81
C TYR A 23 -3.02 10.04 -7.76
N ASP A 24 -2.00 10.68 -8.31
CA ASP A 24 -1.88 12.15 -8.31
C ASP A 24 -3.01 12.83 -9.10
N ALA A 25 -3.56 12.15 -10.12
CA ALA A 25 -4.70 12.64 -10.90
C ALA A 25 -6.04 12.46 -10.16
N ALA A 26 -6.25 11.33 -9.50
CA ALA A 26 -7.44 11.05 -8.70
C ALA A 26 -7.19 9.95 -7.67
N HIS A 27 -7.58 10.21 -6.42
CA HIS A 27 -7.54 9.26 -5.32
C HIS A 27 -8.68 9.54 -4.33
N ILE A 28 -8.96 8.60 -3.43
CA ILE A 28 -9.89 8.84 -2.33
C ILE A 28 -9.35 10.01 -1.48
N PRO A 29 -10.16 11.04 -1.14
CA PRO A 29 -9.67 12.19 -0.39
C PRO A 29 -8.93 11.81 0.90
N GLY A 30 -7.70 12.33 1.04
CA GLY A 30 -6.84 12.06 2.20
C GLY A 30 -6.15 10.70 2.18
N ALA A 31 -6.27 9.93 1.09
CA ALA A 31 -5.47 8.73 0.90
C ALA A 31 -3.97 9.06 0.86
N ARG A 32 -3.16 8.02 1.03
CA ARG A 32 -1.70 8.05 0.95
C ARG A 32 -1.26 6.96 -0.01
N PHE A 33 -0.37 7.29 -0.92
CA PHE A 33 0.18 6.32 -1.87
C PHE A 33 1.29 5.50 -1.23
N LEU A 34 1.14 4.17 -1.24
CA LEU A 34 2.15 3.21 -0.84
C LEU A 34 2.82 2.64 -2.08
N ASP A 35 4.08 2.96 -2.25
CA ASP A 35 4.90 2.43 -3.34
C ASP A 35 5.45 1.05 -2.97
N GLN A 36 4.96 0.01 -3.64
CA GLN A 36 5.36 -1.38 -3.41
C GLN A 36 6.86 -1.60 -3.67
N ASP A 37 7.46 -0.87 -4.60
CA ASP A 37 8.89 -0.97 -4.89
C ASP A 37 9.72 -0.33 -3.77
N ALA A 38 9.26 0.78 -3.21
CA ALA A 38 9.93 1.45 -2.10
C ALA A 38 9.82 0.70 -0.76
N VAL A 39 8.74 -0.07 -0.56
CA VAL A 39 8.51 -0.88 0.65
C VAL A 39 8.98 -2.34 0.51
N SER A 40 9.89 -2.60 -0.44
CA SER A 40 10.56 -3.91 -0.59
C SER A 40 11.87 -3.97 0.19
N ASP A 41 12.42 -5.18 0.39
CA ASP A 41 13.73 -5.36 1.02
C ASP A 41 14.86 -4.82 0.12
N PRO A 42 15.57 -3.74 0.52
CA PRO A 42 16.57 -3.10 -0.31
C PRO A 42 17.82 -3.96 -0.55
N ASP A 43 18.07 -4.97 0.29
CA ASP A 43 19.23 -5.85 0.16
C ASP A 43 18.96 -7.05 -0.76
N SER A 44 17.71 -7.23 -1.20
CA SER A 44 17.32 -8.35 -2.05
C SER A 44 17.59 -8.11 -3.53
N LYS A 45 17.98 -9.18 -4.23
CA LYS A 45 18.10 -9.18 -5.70
C LYS A 45 16.78 -9.56 -6.40
N LEU A 46 15.76 -9.92 -5.63
CA LEU A 46 14.44 -10.31 -6.15
C LEU A 46 13.44 -9.15 -5.95
N PRO A 47 12.50 -8.94 -6.87
CA PRO A 47 11.51 -7.88 -6.74
C PRO A 47 10.49 -8.19 -5.65
N HIS A 48 9.98 -7.14 -5.00
CA HIS A 48 8.84 -7.18 -4.06
C HIS A 48 8.99 -8.21 -2.93
N THR A 49 10.22 -8.46 -2.48
CA THR A 49 10.49 -9.20 -1.25
C THR A 49 10.03 -8.42 -0.04
N LEU A 50 9.73 -9.13 1.05
CA LEU A 50 9.23 -8.54 2.29
C LEU A 50 10.35 -7.73 2.96
N ALA A 51 10.14 -6.43 3.13
CA ALA A 51 11.03 -5.56 3.88
C ALA A 51 11.17 -5.99 5.36
N SER A 52 12.25 -5.59 6.00
CA SER A 52 12.40 -5.75 7.45
C SER A 52 11.32 -4.96 8.21
N PRO A 53 10.94 -5.38 9.44
CA PRO A 53 9.97 -4.64 10.24
C PRO A 53 10.37 -3.17 10.46
N GLN A 54 11.66 -2.90 10.64
CA GLN A 54 12.18 -1.54 10.84
C GLN A 54 12.02 -0.68 9.58
N HIS A 55 12.37 -1.21 8.41
CA HIS A 55 12.22 -0.50 7.13
C HIS A 55 10.75 -0.22 6.83
N PHE A 56 9.88 -1.22 6.99
CA PHE A 56 8.44 -1.06 6.81
C PHE A 56 7.86 0.00 7.76
N ALA A 57 8.18 -0.08 9.06
CA ALA A 57 7.69 0.86 10.06
C ALA A 57 8.16 2.30 9.78
N GLN A 58 9.41 2.49 9.36
CA GLN A 58 9.94 3.79 8.97
C GLN A 58 9.20 4.36 7.75
N TYR A 59 9.01 3.53 6.72
CA TYR A 59 8.31 3.93 5.50
C TYR A 59 6.87 4.35 5.76
N VAL A 60 6.06 3.49 6.41
CA VAL A 60 4.65 3.81 6.69
C VAL A 60 4.49 4.91 7.73
N GLY A 61 5.40 5.00 8.70
CA GLY A 61 5.45 6.08 9.68
C GLY A 61 5.75 7.44 9.06
N ALA A 62 6.63 7.52 8.06
CA ALA A 62 6.91 8.75 7.32
C ALA A 62 5.69 9.26 6.53
N MET A 63 4.79 8.36 6.14
CA MET A 63 3.48 8.71 5.55
C MET A 63 2.44 9.09 6.62
N GLY A 64 2.80 9.07 7.90
CA GLY A 64 1.91 9.38 9.02
C GLY A 64 0.97 8.25 9.43
N VAL A 65 1.26 7.00 9.04
CA VAL A 65 0.47 5.82 9.44
C VAL A 65 1.02 5.27 10.74
N THR A 66 0.14 4.99 11.69
CA THR A 66 0.48 4.42 12.99
C THR A 66 -0.20 3.06 13.19
N ALA A 67 0.35 2.24 14.08
CA ALA A 67 -0.23 0.92 14.39
C ALA A 67 -1.62 0.99 15.05
N ASP A 68 -1.98 2.15 15.60
CA ASP A 68 -3.28 2.41 16.25
C ASP A 68 -4.36 2.89 15.27
N ASP A 69 -4.00 3.13 14.00
CA ASP A 69 -4.96 3.56 12.99
C ASP A 69 -5.85 2.39 12.52
N THR A 70 -7.07 2.71 12.13
CA THR A 70 -7.86 1.85 11.26
C THR A 70 -7.34 2.06 9.83
N ILE A 71 -6.74 1.03 9.25
CA ILE A 71 -6.11 1.12 7.93
C ILE A 71 -7.06 0.50 6.90
N VAL A 72 -7.40 1.25 5.86
CA VAL A 72 -8.19 0.76 4.72
C VAL A 72 -7.33 0.87 3.47
N ILE A 73 -7.09 -0.26 2.81
CA ILE A 73 -6.22 -0.37 1.65
C ILE A 73 -7.08 -0.61 0.42
N TYR A 74 -6.81 0.11 -0.65
CA TYR A 74 -7.39 -0.11 -1.96
C TYR A 74 -6.29 -0.10 -3.02
N ASP A 75 -6.66 -0.47 -4.23
CA ASP A 75 -5.87 -0.31 -5.44
C ASP A 75 -6.81 0.04 -6.61
N GLY A 76 -6.20 0.23 -7.77
CA GLY A 76 -6.88 0.36 -9.06
C GLY A 76 -7.65 -0.90 -9.48
N PRO A 77 -7.82 -1.14 -10.78
CA PRO A 77 -8.70 -2.20 -11.26
C PRO A 77 -8.26 -3.59 -10.85
N GLY A 78 -9.26 -4.35 -10.39
CA GLY A 78 -9.18 -5.81 -10.34
C GLY A 78 -8.64 -6.41 -9.04
N LEU A 79 -8.49 -5.61 -7.98
CA LEU A 79 -7.97 -6.06 -6.68
C LEU A 79 -6.70 -6.92 -6.84
N PHE A 80 -5.61 -6.25 -7.17
CA PHE A 80 -4.36 -6.88 -7.57
C PHE A 80 -3.27 -6.75 -6.49
N SER A 81 -2.90 -5.54 -6.13
CA SER A 81 -1.76 -5.22 -5.26
C SER A 81 -2.15 -4.84 -3.83
N ALA A 82 -3.39 -4.38 -3.59
CA ALA A 82 -3.90 -4.10 -2.24
C ALA A 82 -3.81 -5.30 -1.27
N PRO A 83 -4.10 -6.56 -1.68
CA PRO A 83 -3.92 -7.72 -0.80
C PRO A 83 -2.48 -7.92 -0.33
N ARG A 84 -1.48 -7.54 -1.12
CA ARG A 84 -0.06 -7.61 -0.73
C ARG A 84 0.23 -6.63 0.40
N ALA A 85 -0.18 -5.37 0.25
CA ALA A 85 0.00 -4.36 1.30
C ALA A 85 -0.75 -4.74 2.58
N TRP A 86 -1.99 -5.24 2.47
CA TRP A 86 -2.76 -5.77 3.62
C TRP A 86 -2.01 -6.87 4.35
N TRP A 87 -1.46 -7.85 3.62
CA TRP A 87 -0.68 -8.92 4.21
C TRP A 87 0.59 -8.41 4.90
N MET A 88 1.28 -7.43 4.31
CA MET A 88 2.47 -6.82 4.91
C MET A 88 2.17 -6.20 6.27
N PHE A 89 1.11 -5.39 6.40
CA PHE A 89 0.70 -4.84 7.71
C PHE A 89 0.43 -5.94 8.75
N ARG A 90 -0.26 -7.02 8.36
CA ARG A 90 -0.55 -8.13 9.27
C ARG A 90 0.69 -8.90 9.71
N VAL A 91 1.65 -9.12 8.82
CA VAL A 91 2.93 -9.75 9.16
C VAL A 91 3.73 -8.85 10.10
N MET A 92 3.58 -7.52 10.00
CA MET A 92 4.17 -6.55 10.94
C MET A 92 3.39 -6.39 12.25
N GLY A 93 2.33 -7.19 12.48
CA GLY A 93 1.57 -7.20 13.73
C GLY A 93 0.44 -6.17 13.81
N VAL A 94 0.10 -5.49 12.70
CA VAL A 94 -1.03 -4.55 12.63
C VAL A 94 -2.26 -5.29 12.11
N PHE A 95 -3.30 -5.40 12.94
CA PHE A 95 -4.49 -6.20 12.63
C PHE A 95 -5.74 -5.39 12.31
N GLN A 96 -5.79 -4.09 12.64
CA GLN A 96 -6.87 -3.19 12.21
C GLN A 96 -6.63 -2.71 10.77
N VAL A 97 -6.51 -3.66 9.86
CA VAL A 97 -6.21 -3.42 8.45
C VAL A 97 -7.19 -4.18 7.56
N TYR A 98 -7.83 -3.45 6.65
CA TYR A 98 -8.93 -3.91 5.82
C TYR A 98 -8.66 -3.59 4.34
N ILE A 99 -9.32 -4.32 3.46
CA ILE A 99 -9.30 -4.06 2.02
C ILE A 99 -10.64 -3.42 1.65
N LEU A 100 -10.62 -2.34 0.87
CA LEU A 100 -11.80 -1.75 0.26
C LEU A 100 -12.30 -2.67 -0.85
N ASN A 101 -13.41 -3.36 -0.60
CA ASN A 101 -14.02 -4.25 -1.59
C ASN A 101 -14.48 -3.46 -2.83
N GLY A 102 -13.89 -3.77 -3.98
CA GLY A 102 -14.19 -3.10 -5.25
C GLY A 102 -13.09 -2.16 -5.77
N GLY A 103 -12.07 -1.84 -4.95
CA GLY A 103 -11.03 -0.88 -5.33
C GLY A 103 -11.58 0.55 -5.46
N ILE A 104 -10.89 1.40 -6.22
CA ILE A 104 -11.35 2.78 -6.53
C ILE A 104 -12.29 2.85 -7.74
N ASP A 105 -12.39 1.78 -8.52
CA ASP A 105 -13.11 1.75 -9.80
C ASP A 105 -14.64 1.56 -9.67
N ARG A 106 -15.20 1.60 -8.46
CA ARG A 106 -16.63 1.41 -8.20
C ARG A 106 -17.25 2.52 -7.37
#